data_AF-A0A434LBF6-F1
#
_entry.id   AF-A0A434LBF6-F1
#
_cell.length_a   1.000
_cell.length_b   1.000
_cell.length_c   1.000
_cell.angle_alpha   90.00
_cell.angle_beta   90.00
_cell.angle_gamma   90.00
#
_symmetry.space_group_name_H-M   'P 1'
#
loop_
_entity.id
_entity.type
_entity.pdbx_description
1 polymer ?
#
loop_
_entity_poly.entity_id
_entity_poly.type
_entity_poly.pdbx_seq_one_letter_code
_entity_poly.pdbx_strand_id
1 'polypeptide(L)'
;FYKGEIAEEIAADMAANRGLIGTDDLACYELSTAQPLWGEYRGYDIATSPPPASGISMLQLLHILAHFDVGAMEHGGAEHIVLLSEAMKRMTIDKDRHLGDPAYVDVPIGRLLSRDYCGGLAAEIKAGLRARIERVDDRSPRETTHISVVDREGNAVALTHTLGSPSGAITDGLGFMYNGTMS
;
A
#
# COMPACT_ATOMS: atom_id res chain seq x y z
N PHE A 1 11.32 -12.84 -21.25
CA PHE A 1 10.04 -12.26 -20.79
C PHE A 1 9.74 -10.97 -21.52
N TYR A 2 10.45 -9.85 -21.27
CA TYR A 2 10.06 -8.51 -21.75
C TYR A 2 10.42 -8.12 -23.21
N LYS A 3 11.37 -8.81 -23.86
CA LYS A 3 11.93 -8.41 -25.19
C LYS A 3 12.17 -9.58 -26.16
N GLY A 4 11.42 -10.66 -26.04
CA GLY A 4 11.60 -11.85 -26.88
C GLY A 4 10.29 -12.60 -27.08
N GLU A 5 10.36 -13.87 -27.47
CA GLU A 5 9.20 -14.69 -27.86
C GLU A 5 8.03 -14.63 -26.86
N ILE A 6 8.30 -14.70 -25.55
CA ILE A 6 7.26 -14.55 -24.52
C ILE A 6 6.54 -13.19 -24.62
N ALA A 7 7.24 -12.08 -24.88
CA ALA A 7 6.62 -10.77 -25.03
C ALA A 7 5.73 -10.69 -26.28
N GLU A 8 6.17 -11.34 -27.36
CA GLU A 8 5.41 -11.42 -28.61
C GLU A 8 4.13 -12.23 -28.41
N GLU A 9 4.21 -13.36 -27.69
CA GLU A 9 3.04 -14.18 -27.35
C GLU A 9 2.05 -13.44 -26.43
N ILE A 10 2.54 -12.75 -25.40
CA ILE A 10 1.69 -11.90 -24.54
C ILE A 10 0.98 -10.82 -25.39
N ALA A 11 1.71 -10.11 -26.23
CA ALA A 11 1.17 -9.01 -27.04
C ALA A 11 0.15 -9.51 -28.08
N ALA A 12 0.41 -10.66 -28.70
CA ALA A 12 -0.52 -11.28 -29.64
C ALA A 12 -1.83 -11.69 -28.96
N ASP A 13 -1.76 -12.32 -27.78
CA ASP A 13 -2.95 -12.71 -27.01
C ASP A 13 -3.73 -11.49 -26.50
N MET A 14 -3.04 -10.45 -26.02
CA MET A 14 -3.64 -9.17 -25.65
C MET A 14 -4.38 -8.57 -26.85
N ALA A 15 -3.74 -8.44 -28.02
CA ALA A 15 -4.38 -7.87 -29.21
C ALA A 15 -5.61 -8.69 -29.65
N ALA A 16 -5.53 -10.02 -29.63
CA ALA A 16 -6.65 -10.90 -29.97
C ALA A 16 -7.86 -10.73 -29.02
N ASN A 17 -7.59 -10.43 -27.75
CA ASN A 17 -8.61 -10.28 -26.70
C ASN A 17 -8.96 -8.83 -26.36
N ARG A 18 -8.49 -7.85 -27.15
CA ARG A 18 -8.69 -6.39 -26.93
C ARG A 18 -8.06 -5.87 -25.63
N GLY A 19 -7.00 -6.52 -25.17
CA GLY A 19 -6.08 -6.02 -24.16
C GLY A 19 -5.25 -4.83 -24.67
N LEU A 20 -4.63 -4.11 -23.74
CA LEU A 20 -3.96 -2.83 -24.01
C LEU A 20 -2.43 -2.94 -24.09
N ILE A 21 -1.85 -4.05 -23.63
CA ILE A 21 -0.40 -4.20 -23.48
C ILE A 21 0.20 -4.76 -24.78
N GLY A 22 1.11 -4.00 -25.39
CA GLY A 22 1.89 -4.40 -26.57
C GLY A 22 3.35 -4.75 -26.25
N THR A 23 4.11 -5.13 -27.28
CA THR A 23 5.55 -5.42 -27.15
C THR A 23 6.34 -4.20 -26.70
N ASP A 24 5.94 -3.00 -27.13
CA ASP A 24 6.63 -1.75 -26.78
C ASP A 24 6.43 -1.41 -25.30
N ASP A 25 5.23 -1.64 -24.74
CA ASP A 25 4.96 -1.47 -23.31
C ASP A 25 5.82 -2.41 -22.46
N LEU A 26 5.96 -3.67 -22.89
CA LEU A 26 6.80 -4.66 -22.22
C LEU A 26 8.29 -4.30 -22.34
N ALA A 27 8.73 -3.84 -23.51
CA ALA A 27 10.12 -3.54 -23.78
C ALA A 27 10.62 -2.28 -23.06
N CYS A 28 9.73 -1.31 -22.81
CA CYS A 28 10.06 -0.07 -22.11
C CYS A 28 9.86 -0.13 -20.58
N TYR A 29 9.33 -1.23 -20.04
CA TYR A 29 9.23 -1.42 -18.60
C TYR A 29 10.60 -1.47 -17.91
N GLU A 30 10.77 -0.64 -16.89
CA GLU A 30 11.95 -0.64 -16.01
C GLU A 30 11.54 -0.66 -14.54
N LEU A 31 12.36 -1.31 -13.71
CA LEU A 31 12.18 -1.32 -12.26
C LEU A 31 12.61 0.02 -11.67
N SER A 32 11.77 0.61 -10.83
CA SER A 32 12.15 1.73 -9.99
C SER A 32 12.76 1.25 -8.68
N THR A 33 13.79 1.95 -8.20
CA THR A 33 14.35 1.76 -6.86
C THR A 33 14.13 3.05 -6.07
N ALA A 34 13.48 2.95 -4.93
CA ALA A 34 13.20 4.07 -4.05
C ALA A 34 13.82 3.83 -2.67
N GLN A 35 14.27 4.91 -2.04
CA GLN A 35 14.66 4.86 -0.63
C GLN A 35 13.41 4.54 0.22
N PRO A 36 13.55 3.74 1.28
CA PRO A 36 12.45 3.48 2.19
C PRO A 36 11.96 4.77 2.82
N LEU A 37 10.66 4.81 3.06
CA LEU A 37 10.05 5.85 3.87
C LEU A 37 10.31 5.52 5.34
N TRP A 38 10.94 6.44 6.04
CA TRP A 38 11.26 6.30 7.46
C TRP A 38 10.25 7.06 8.33
N GLY A 39 9.92 6.48 9.47
CA GLY A 39 9.22 7.13 10.57
C GLY A 39 9.67 6.56 11.91
N GLU A 40 9.19 7.15 13.00
CA GLU A 40 9.56 6.74 14.34
C GLU A 40 8.30 6.42 15.14
N TYR A 41 8.37 5.37 15.97
CA TYR A 41 7.30 5.05 16.90
C TYR A 41 7.86 4.50 18.20
N ARG A 42 7.67 5.26 19.29
CA ARG A 42 8.04 4.86 20.66
C ARG A 42 9.51 4.39 20.79
N GLY A 43 10.42 5.11 20.14
CA GLY A 43 11.87 4.84 20.20
C GLY A 43 12.38 3.81 19.19
N TYR A 44 11.52 3.35 18.27
CA TYR A 44 11.92 2.48 17.15
C TYR A 44 11.87 3.24 15.83
N ASP A 45 12.88 3.03 15.00
CA ASP A 45 12.88 3.42 13.59
C ASP A 45 12.09 2.41 12.76
N ILE A 46 11.20 2.90 11.92
CA ILE A 46 10.31 2.09 11.08
C ILE A 46 10.57 2.46 9.62
N ALA A 47 11.08 1.49 8.86
CA ALA A 47 11.18 1.56 7.42
C ALA A 47 9.94 0.96 6.75
N THR A 48 9.39 1.63 5.74
CA THR A 48 8.27 1.14 4.94
C THR A 48 8.37 1.58 3.48
N SER A 49 7.50 1.06 2.63
CA SER A 49 7.46 1.40 1.20
C SER A 49 6.95 2.83 0.98
N PRO A 50 7.64 3.66 0.18
CA PRO A 50 7.12 4.97 -0.23
C PRO A 50 5.99 4.82 -1.27
N PRO A 51 5.26 5.90 -1.61
CA PRO A 51 4.36 5.91 -2.75
C PRO A 51 5.06 5.42 -4.04
N PRO A 52 4.33 4.75 -4.96
CA PRO A 52 2.87 4.56 -4.97
C PRO A 52 2.31 3.55 -3.96
N ALA A 53 3.16 2.87 -3.18
CA ALA A 53 2.70 1.97 -2.13
C ALA A 53 2.08 2.73 -0.94
N SER A 54 1.31 2.01 -0.11
CA SER A 54 0.55 2.59 1.01
C SER A 54 1.31 2.63 2.35
N GLY A 55 2.65 2.62 2.36
CA GLY A 55 3.43 2.63 3.61
C GLY A 55 3.21 3.90 4.45
N ILE A 56 2.94 5.05 3.81
CA ILE A 56 2.59 6.32 4.50
C ILE A 56 1.43 6.12 5.46
N SER A 57 0.39 5.40 5.03
CA SER A 57 -0.81 5.16 5.82
C SER A 57 -0.45 4.45 7.13
N MET A 58 0.42 3.44 7.09
CA MET A 58 0.87 2.76 8.30
C MET A 58 1.60 3.73 9.26
N LEU A 59 2.55 4.53 8.75
CA LEU A 59 3.27 5.49 9.57
C LEU A 59 2.35 6.56 10.17
N GLN A 60 1.40 7.07 9.39
CA GLN A 60 0.42 8.04 9.86
C GLN A 60 -0.43 7.47 11.00
N LEU A 61 -0.92 6.23 10.86
CA LEU A 61 -1.64 5.55 11.92
C LEU A 61 -0.79 5.48 13.20
N LEU A 62 0.48 5.09 13.10
CA LEU A 62 1.38 5.03 14.24
C LEU A 62 1.62 6.42 14.86
N HIS A 63 1.80 7.46 14.05
CA HIS A 63 1.98 8.83 14.54
C HIS A 63 0.73 9.35 15.26
N ILE A 64 -0.48 9.02 14.78
CA ILE A 64 -1.73 9.32 15.51
C ILE A 64 -1.74 8.58 16.87
N LEU A 65 -1.44 7.28 16.87
CA LEU A 65 -1.43 6.44 18.07
C LEU A 65 -0.34 6.83 19.09
N ALA A 66 0.71 7.54 18.66
CA ALA A 66 1.76 8.04 19.54
C ALA A 66 1.22 9.06 20.58
N HIS A 67 0.05 9.66 20.33
CA HIS A 67 -0.60 10.59 21.24
C HIS A 67 -1.47 9.92 22.33
N PHE A 68 -1.49 8.59 22.39
CA PHE A 68 -2.28 7.79 23.33
C PHE A 68 -1.38 6.82 24.09
N ASP A 69 -1.78 6.44 25.30
CA ASP A 69 -1.12 5.36 26.05
C ASP A 69 -1.75 4.01 25.69
N VAL A 70 -1.48 3.55 24.46
CA VAL A 70 -2.02 2.28 23.94
C VAL A 70 -1.57 1.09 24.78
N GLY A 71 -0.40 1.16 25.43
CA GLY A 71 0.14 0.10 26.27
C GLY A 71 -0.61 -0.08 27.60
N ALA A 72 -1.29 0.96 28.08
CA ALA A 72 -2.15 0.90 29.25
C ALA A 72 -3.54 0.33 28.97
N MET A 73 -3.92 0.16 27.70
CA MET A 73 -5.23 -0.35 27.30
C MET A 73 -5.24 -1.89 27.23
N GLU A 74 -6.40 -2.49 27.50
CA GLU A 74 -6.60 -3.92 27.26
C GLU A 74 -6.60 -4.21 25.75
N HIS A 75 -5.70 -5.09 25.29
CA HIS A 75 -5.65 -5.50 23.89
C HIS A 75 -6.96 -6.18 23.48
N GLY A 76 -7.60 -5.64 22.45
CA GLY A 76 -8.92 -6.10 21.99
C GLY A 76 -10.09 -5.64 22.85
N GLY A 77 -9.85 -4.85 23.90
CA GLY A 77 -10.89 -4.20 24.69
C GLY A 77 -11.63 -3.10 23.93
N ALA A 78 -12.77 -2.66 24.45
CA ALA A 78 -13.63 -1.66 23.80
C ALA A 78 -12.90 -0.33 23.54
N GLU A 79 -12.17 0.20 24.52
CA GLU A 79 -11.40 1.44 24.36
C GLU A 79 -10.33 1.31 23.26
N HIS A 80 -9.58 0.21 23.28
CA HIS A 80 -8.56 -0.09 22.28
C HIS A 80 -9.15 -0.18 20.87
N ILE A 81 -10.24 -0.93 20.69
CA ILE A 81 -10.90 -1.09 19.38
C ILE A 81 -11.46 0.24 18.89
N VAL A 82 -12.06 1.04 19.77
CA VAL A 82 -12.63 2.34 19.41
C VAL A 82 -11.53 3.30 18.97
N LEU A 83 -10.43 3.41 19.72
CA LEU A 83 -9.28 4.22 19.35
C LEU A 83 -8.70 3.78 18.00
N LEU A 84 -8.40 2.48 17.86
CA LEU A 84 -7.80 1.93 16.66
C LEU A 84 -8.70 2.16 15.44
N SER A 85 -10.01 1.94 15.57
CA SER A 85 -10.99 2.17 14.50
C SER A 85 -11.00 3.63 14.06
N GLU A 86 -11.01 4.58 15.00
CA GLU A 86 -11.06 6.01 14.68
C GLU A 86 -9.75 6.54 14.09
N ALA A 87 -8.61 6.00 14.50
CA ALA A 87 -7.32 6.32 13.92
C ALA A 87 -7.20 5.74 12.50
N MET A 88 -7.59 4.47 12.30
CA MET A 88 -7.62 3.84 10.98
C MET A 88 -8.54 4.58 10.01
N LYS A 89 -9.71 5.05 10.46
CA LYS A 89 -10.61 5.81 9.60
C LYS A 89 -9.98 7.10 9.08
N ARG A 90 -9.31 7.87 9.94
CA ARG A 90 -8.66 9.13 9.56
C ARG A 90 -7.51 8.90 8.59
N MET A 91 -6.68 7.90 8.86
CA MET A 91 -5.62 7.48 7.97
C MET A 91 -6.16 6.99 6.61
N THR A 92 -7.27 6.25 6.59
CA THR A 92 -7.92 5.84 5.33
C THR A 92 -8.46 7.03 4.54
N ILE A 93 -9.06 8.02 5.21
CA ILE A 93 -9.53 9.25 4.54
C ILE A 93 -8.38 9.98 3.85
N ASP A 94 -7.24 10.10 4.52
CA ASP A 94 -6.06 10.73 3.93
C ASP A 94 -5.45 9.89 2.80
N LYS A 95 -5.39 8.56 2.97
CA LYS A 95 -5.00 7.62 1.93
C LYS A 95 -5.83 7.85 0.67
N ASP A 96 -7.15 7.75 0.79
CA ASP A 96 -8.07 7.79 -0.34
C ASP A 96 -8.06 9.15 -1.06
N ARG A 97 -7.76 10.24 -0.34
CA ARG A 97 -7.72 11.60 -0.91
C ARG A 97 -6.39 11.96 -1.54
N HIS A 98 -5.28 11.41 -1.05
CA HIS A 98 -3.95 11.97 -1.33
C HIS A 98 -2.93 10.99 -1.91
N LEU A 99 -3.11 9.67 -1.76
CA LEU A 99 -2.12 8.71 -2.26
C LEU A 99 -2.29 8.46 -3.76
N GLY A 100 -1.16 8.45 -4.46
CA GLY A 100 -1.04 8.12 -5.87
C GLY A 100 0.43 7.99 -6.24
N ASP A 101 0.71 7.81 -7.53
CA ASP A 101 2.08 7.70 -8.03
C ASP A 101 2.76 9.10 -8.05
N PRO A 102 3.89 9.28 -7.32
CA PRO A 102 4.64 10.54 -7.29
C PRO A 102 5.13 11.04 -8.64
N ALA A 103 5.22 10.17 -9.65
CA ALA A 103 5.55 10.58 -11.01
C ALA A 103 4.43 11.42 -11.66
N TYR A 104 3.20 11.36 -11.12
CA TYR A 104 2.01 11.99 -11.71
C TYR A 104 1.26 12.93 -10.76
N VAL A 105 1.33 12.71 -9.44
CA VAL A 105 0.63 13.52 -8.44
C VAL A 105 1.54 13.90 -7.28
N ASP A 106 1.29 15.07 -6.69
CA ASP A 106 1.98 15.48 -5.47
C ASP A 106 1.35 14.79 -4.25
N VAL A 107 2.14 13.95 -3.58
CA VAL A 107 1.73 13.28 -2.33
C VAL A 107 2.29 14.09 -1.15
N PRO A 108 1.44 14.68 -0.28
CA PRO A 108 1.89 15.60 0.77
C PRO A 108 2.46 14.87 2.00
N ILE A 109 3.50 14.04 1.79
CA ILE A 109 4.11 13.14 2.81
C ILE A 109 4.46 13.92 4.08
N GLY A 110 5.17 15.04 3.94
CA GLY A 110 5.62 15.85 5.08
C GLY A 110 4.47 16.35 5.94
N ARG A 111 3.34 16.75 5.33
CA ARG A 111 2.13 17.15 6.07
C ARG A 111 1.49 15.94 6.74
N LEU A 112 1.24 14.87 5.99
CA LEU A 112 0.50 13.69 6.47
C LEU A 112 1.19 12.99 7.64
N LEU A 113 2.53 13.02 7.68
CA LEU A 113 3.32 12.42 8.76
C LEU A 113 3.77 13.42 9.83
N SER A 114 3.46 14.71 9.67
CA SER A 114 3.87 15.73 10.66
C SER A 114 3.22 15.50 12.02
N ARG A 115 3.97 15.84 13.07
CA ARG A 115 3.50 15.79 14.46
C ARG A 115 2.25 16.64 14.68
N ASP A 116 2.21 17.84 14.08
CA ASP A 116 1.09 18.77 14.25
C ASP A 116 -0.19 18.22 13.60
N TYR A 117 -0.08 17.67 12.39
CA TYR A 117 -1.23 17.10 11.70
C TYR A 117 -1.76 15.85 12.42
N CYS A 118 -0.89 14.90 12.75
CA CYS A 118 -1.27 13.69 13.47
C CYS A 118 -1.80 14.01 14.89
N GLY A 119 -1.26 15.04 15.53
CA GLY A 119 -1.74 15.55 16.81
C GLY A 119 -3.14 16.17 16.72
N GLY A 120 -3.45 16.86 15.63
CA GLY A 120 -4.81 17.35 15.34
C GLY A 120 -5.81 16.21 15.20
N LEU A 121 -5.47 15.19 14.40
CA LEU A 121 -6.29 13.99 14.24
C LEU A 121 -6.50 13.26 15.58
N ALA A 122 -5.45 13.15 16.40
CA ALA A 122 -5.55 12.57 17.74
C ALA A 122 -6.44 13.42 18.69
N ALA A 123 -6.40 14.76 18.59
CA ALA A 123 -7.23 15.64 19.39
C ALA A 123 -8.72 15.46 19.08
N GLU A 124 -9.08 15.27 17.81
CA GLU A 124 -10.47 14.97 17.43
C GLU A 124 -10.97 13.65 18.04
N ILE A 125 -10.12 12.61 18.04
CA ILE A 125 -10.46 11.32 18.65
C ILE A 125 -10.68 11.50 20.16
N LYS A 126 -9.81 12.25 20.84
CA LYS A 126 -9.95 12.57 22.28
C LYS A 126 -11.21 13.37 22.59
N ALA A 127 -11.65 14.23 21.66
CA ALA A 127 -12.90 14.96 21.75
C ALA A 127 -14.15 14.09 21.46
N GLY A 128 -13.97 12.81 21.14
CA GLY A 128 -15.06 11.88 20.84
C GLY A 128 -15.64 12.01 19.43
N LEU A 129 -14.98 12.76 18.54
CA LEU A 129 -15.44 12.94 17.16
C LEU A 129 -15.26 11.66 16.35
N ARG A 130 -16.33 11.23 15.69
CA ARG A 130 -16.35 10.02 14.86
C ARG A 130 -16.13 10.36 13.39
N ALA A 131 -15.09 9.79 12.80
CA ALA A 131 -14.84 9.88 11.37
C ALA A 131 -15.80 8.95 10.59
N ARG A 132 -16.12 9.36 9.36
CA ARG A 132 -16.89 8.58 8.40
C ARG A 132 -16.09 8.43 7.11
N ILE A 133 -15.89 7.19 6.68
CA ILE A 133 -15.31 6.88 5.38
C ILE A 133 -16.47 6.74 4.39
N GLU A 134 -16.44 7.47 3.29
CA GLU A 134 -17.32 7.25 2.16
C GLU A 134 -16.68 6.20 1.25
N ARG A 135 -17.24 4.99 1.21
CA ARG A 135 -16.78 3.95 0.29
C ARG A 135 -17.55 4.05 -1.01
N VAL A 136 -16.83 4.35 -2.09
CA VAL A 136 -17.40 4.46 -3.44
C VAL A 136 -17.39 3.09 -4.16
N ASP A 137 -16.53 2.16 -3.75
CA ASP A 137 -16.51 0.76 -4.24
C ASP A 137 -15.93 -0.21 -3.17
N ASP A 138 -16.39 -1.47 -3.15
CA ASP A 138 -15.95 -2.57 -2.25
C ASP A 138 -15.03 -3.58 -3.00
N ARG A 139 -14.69 -3.32 -4.25
CA ARG A 139 -13.82 -4.20 -5.04
C ARG A 139 -12.33 -4.02 -4.70
N SER A 140 -11.96 -4.34 -3.46
CA SER A 140 -10.55 -4.49 -3.11
C SER A 140 -10.15 -5.97 -3.23
N PRO A 141 -9.11 -6.31 -4.02
CA PRO A 141 -8.57 -7.66 -4.02
C PRO A 141 -8.07 -8.03 -2.63
N ARG A 142 -8.42 -9.23 -2.18
CA ARG A 142 -8.18 -9.68 -0.80
C ARG A 142 -6.90 -10.48 -0.62
N GLU A 143 -6.24 -10.83 -1.71
CA GLU A 143 -5.20 -11.86 -1.71
C GLU A 143 -3.88 -11.29 -2.20
N THR A 144 -2.83 -11.52 -1.40
CA THR A 144 -1.46 -11.07 -1.65
C THR A 144 -0.56 -11.99 -0.83
N THR A 145 0.67 -12.25 -1.31
CA THR A 145 1.64 -13.04 -0.56
C THR A 145 2.72 -12.14 0.00
N HIS A 146 3.02 -12.32 1.29
CA HIS A 146 4.15 -11.69 1.97
C HIS A 146 5.14 -12.75 2.44
N ILE A 147 6.42 -12.49 2.25
CA ILE A 147 7.52 -13.35 2.72
C ILE A 147 8.52 -12.48 3.46
N SER A 148 8.98 -12.97 4.62
CA SER A 148 10.06 -12.37 5.38
C SER A 148 11.21 -13.37 5.52
N VAL A 149 12.42 -12.93 5.21
CA VAL A 149 13.64 -13.75 5.30
C VAL A 149 14.70 -12.96 6.05
N VAL A 150 15.38 -13.62 6.99
CA VAL A 150 16.57 -13.11 7.66
C VAL A 150 17.64 -14.20 7.57
N ASP A 151 18.85 -13.83 7.16
CA ASP A 151 19.96 -14.78 7.06
C ASP A 151 20.98 -14.62 8.19
N ARG A 152 21.97 -15.52 8.23
CA ARG A 152 23.03 -15.55 9.24
C ARG A 152 24.01 -14.37 9.15
N GLU A 153 24.03 -13.65 8.04
CA GLU A 153 24.90 -12.49 7.80
C GLU A 153 24.22 -11.18 8.21
N GLY A 154 22.95 -11.25 8.62
CA GLY A 154 22.15 -10.10 9.03
C GLY A 154 21.41 -9.43 7.89
N ASN A 155 21.38 -10.02 6.69
CA ASN A 155 20.53 -9.52 5.62
C ASN A 155 19.07 -9.82 5.97
N ALA A 156 18.19 -8.85 5.73
CA ALA A 156 16.76 -8.99 5.94
C ALA A 156 16.00 -8.55 4.68
N VAL A 157 15.02 -9.36 4.27
CA VAL A 157 14.14 -9.09 3.12
C VAL A 157 12.69 -9.22 3.57
N ALA A 158 11.91 -8.17 3.32
CA ALA A 158 10.45 -8.19 3.41
C ALA A 158 9.89 -7.98 2.00
N LEU A 159 9.27 -9.02 1.43
CA LEU A 159 8.76 -9.03 0.06
C LEU A 159 7.25 -9.20 0.08
N THR A 160 6.54 -8.22 -0.46
CA THR A 160 5.10 -8.32 -0.74
C THR A 160 4.92 -8.38 -2.26
N HIS A 161 4.26 -9.41 -2.76
CA HIS A 161 3.96 -9.55 -4.19
C HIS A 161 2.50 -9.97 -4.40
N THR A 162 1.87 -9.36 -5.41
CA THR A 162 0.43 -9.49 -5.66
C THR A 162 0.11 -9.46 -7.15
N LEU A 163 -0.97 -10.15 -7.53
CA LEU A 163 -1.63 -10.00 -8.82
C LEU A 163 -2.79 -8.99 -8.76
N GLY A 164 -3.00 -8.32 -7.62
CA GLY A 164 -4.20 -7.52 -7.39
C GLY A 164 -5.43 -8.43 -7.47
N SER A 165 -6.42 -8.04 -8.27
CA SER A 165 -7.53 -8.92 -8.66
C SER A 165 -7.03 -9.80 -9.81
N PRO A 166 -6.74 -11.11 -9.59
CA PRO A 166 -6.19 -11.93 -10.67
C PRO A 166 -7.15 -11.93 -11.86
N SER A 167 -6.63 -11.74 -13.08
CA SER A 167 -7.48 -11.59 -14.27
C SER A 167 -8.25 -12.86 -14.62
N GLY A 168 -7.75 -14.02 -14.17
CA GLY A 168 -8.21 -15.34 -14.61
C GLY A 168 -7.74 -15.70 -16.02
N ALA A 169 -7.06 -14.80 -16.72
CA ALA A 169 -6.55 -15.01 -18.07
C ALA A 169 -5.13 -15.61 -18.03
N ILE A 170 -4.94 -16.63 -18.86
CA ILE A 170 -3.67 -17.33 -19.06
C ILE A 170 -3.52 -17.47 -20.58
N THR A 171 -2.44 -16.93 -21.13
CA THR A 171 -2.13 -17.12 -22.55
C THR A 171 -1.71 -18.58 -22.79
N ASP A 172 -2.26 -19.17 -23.84
CA ASP A 172 -1.95 -20.55 -24.23
C ASP A 172 -0.44 -20.75 -24.39
N GLY A 173 0.09 -21.81 -23.77
CA GLY A 173 1.53 -22.14 -23.80
C GLY A 173 2.40 -21.44 -22.74
N LEU A 174 1.96 -20.32 -22.17
CA LEU A 174 2.78 -19.54 -21.23
C LEU A 174 2.67 -20.00 -19.77
N GLY A 175 1.52 -20.55 -19.36
CA GLY A 175 1.36 -21.22 -18.07
C GLY A 175 1.39 -20.29 -16.84
N PHE A 176 1.29 -18.97 -17.01
CA PHE A 176 1.15 -18.00 -15.92
C PHE A 176 -0.05 -17.09 -16.12
N MET A 177 -0.60 -16.59 -15.02
CA MET A 177 -1.77 -15.72 -14.99
C MET A 177 -1.39 -14.24 -14.95
N TYR A 178 -2.17 -13.39 -15.61
CA TYR A 178 -1.98 -11.93 -15.53
C TYR A 178 -2.60 -11.32 -14.27
N ASN A 179 -1.99 -10.23 -13.81
CA ASN A 179 -2.55 -9.39 -12.76
C ASN A 179 -3.77 -8.60 -13.27
N GLY A 180 -4.55 -8.05 -12.34
CA GLY A 180 -5.59 -7.06 -12.61
C GLY A 180 -5.42 -5.85 -11.70
N THR A 181 -4.23 -5.24 -11.71
CA THR A 181 -3.91 -4.10 -10.83
C THR A 181 -4.42 -2.75 -11.36
N MET A 182 -5.04 -2.73 -12.54
CA MET A 182 -5.65 -1.54 -13.15
C MET A 182 -7.20 -1.54 -13.03
N SER A 183 -7.75 -2.40 -12.17
CA SER A 183 -9.20 -2.59 -11.96
C SER A 183 -9.85 -1.53 -11.09
#